data_AF-A0AAZ3SPV4-F1
#
_entry.id   AF-A0AAZ3SPV4-F1
#
_cell.length_a   1.000
_cell.length_b   1.000
_cell.length_c   1.000
_cell.angle_alpha   90.00
_cell.angle_beta   90.00
_cell.angle_gamma   90.00
#
_symmetry.space_group_name_H-M   'P 1'
#
loop_
_entity.id
_entity.type
_entity.pdbx_description
1 polymer ?
#
loop_
_entity_poly.entity_id
_entity_poly.type
_entity_poly.pdbx_seq_one_letter_code
_entity_poly.pdbx_strand_id
1 'polypeptide(L)'
;MPKNSKAVKRELDDDVRESVKDLLSNEDTCDDSFKKSSLIVGGGRGDGEGKELSLNGDMDVEDEGSDAEDDAARPAWNSKLQYILAQVGYSVGLGNVWRFPYLCQKNGGGAYLVPYLILLIVIGIPLFFLELSVGQRIRRGSIGVWNYISPRLGGIGFASCVVCFFVALYYNVIIGWSLFYFSQSFQQPLPWHECPLVKNKTTMFVVPECEKSSATTYYWYREALNISDSISESGGLNWRMTICLLAAWSMVCLAMIKGIQSSGKVMYFSSLFPYVVLICFLVRVLLLKGSVDGIRHMFTPKVQYPNPNAYPRYSTVQGLELLWWLL
;
A
#
# COMPACT_ATOMS: atom_id res chain seq x y z
N MET A 1 -13.04 -64.01 38.15
CA MET A 1 -12.02 -62.99 38.53
C MET A 1 -10.63 -63.58 38.32
N PRO A 2 -9.58 -62.79 38.03
CA PRO A 2 -9.49 -61.71 37.02
C PRO A 2 -8.19 -61.86 36.19
N LYS A 3 -8.05 -61.14 35.07
CA LYS A 3 -6.78 -60.58 34.52
C LYS A 3 -7.03 -60.13 33.07
N ASN A 4 -7.59 -58.94 32.90
CA ASN A 4 -7.40 -58.18 31.64
C ASN A 4 -7.54 -56.65 31.83
N SER A 5 -8.03 -56.18 32.98
CA SER A 5 -8.13 -54.75 33.27
C SER A 5 -6.77 -54.03 33.40
N LYS A 6 -5.68 -54.72 33.77
CA LYS A 6 -4.36 -54.08 33.88
C LYS A 6 -3.66 -53.83 32.54
N ALA A 7 -3.93 -54.64 31.51
CA ALA A 7 -3.35 -54.43 30.18
C ALA A 7 -4.08 -53.28 29.47
N VAL A 8 -5.41 -53.31 29.47
CA VAL A 8 -6.26 -52.25 28.88
C VAL A 8 -6.04 -50.89 29.55
N LYS A 9 -5.85 -50.85 30.88
CA LYS A 9 -5.54 -49.58 31.57
C LYS A 9 -4.16 -49.03 31.21
N ARG A 10 -3.19 -49.92 30.92
CA ARG A 10 -1.85 -49.52 30.51
C ARG A 10 -1.85 -48.94 29.10
N GLU A 11 -2.56 -49.57 28.17
CA GLU A 11 -2.73 -49.05 26.80
C GLU A 11 -3.46 -47.69 26.80
N LEU A 12 -4.50 -47.53 27.61
CA LEU A 12 -5.23 -46.26 27.72
C LEU A 12 -4.39 -45.14 28.38
N ASP A 13 -3.59 -45.48 29.41
CA ASP A 13 -2.68 -44.53 30.06
C ASP A 13 -1.49 -44.15 29.15
N ASP A 14 -1.05 -45.06 28.28
CA ASP A 14 0.01 -44.82 27.30
C ASP A 14 -0.50 -43.93 26.14
N ASP A 15 -1.71 -44.17 25.61
CA ASP A 15 -2.36 -43.30 24.60
C ASP A 15 -2.59 -41.87 25.11
N VAL A 16 -3.04 -41.72 26.37
CA VAL A 16 -3.25 -40.39 26.97
C VAL A 16 -1.91 -39.67 27.17
N ARG A 17 -0.85 -40.40 27.55
CA ARG A 17 0.49 -39.81 27.68
C ARG A 17 1.07 -39.40 26.33
N GLU A 18 0.79 -40.13 25.27
CA GLU A 18 1.23 -39.79 23.91
C GLU A 18 0.48 -38.55 23.39
N SER A 19 -0.83 -38.48 23.59
CA SER A 19 -1.64 -37.32 23.21
C SER A 19 -1.26 -36.04 23.99
N VAL A 20 -0.92 -36.16 25.28
CA VAL A 20 -0.42 -35.02 26.08
C VAL A 20 0.98 -34.60 25.62
N LYS A 21 1.85 -35.53 25.21
CA LYS A 21 3.16 -35.20 24.63
C LYS A 21 3.02 -34.48 23.29
N ASP A 22 2.05 -34.85 22.47
CA ASP A 22 1.74 -34.17 21.20
C ASP A 22 1.15 -32.78 21.40
N LEU A 23 0.39 -32.55 22.47
CA LEU A 23 -0.10 -31.22 22.80
C LEU A 23 1.03 -30.31 23.31
N LEU A 24 1.93 -30.84 24.15
CA LEU A 24 3.07 -30.08 24.66
C LEU A 24 4.11 -29.79 23.57
N SER A 25 4.35 -30.72 22.63
CA SER A 25 5.24 -30.48 21.48
C SER A 25 4.67 -29.43 20.52
N ASN A 26 3.35 -29.34 20.39
CA ASN A 26 2.67 -28.27 19.65
C ASN A 26 2.72 -26.91 20.37
N GLU A 27 2.74 -26.90 21.71
CA GLU A 27 2.88 -25.69 22.51
C GLU A 27 4.32 -25.14 22.44
N ASP A 28 5.32 -26.02 22.55
CA ASP A 28 6.75 -25.68 22.40
C ASP A 28 7.10 -25.18 20.99
N THR A 29 6.54 -25.80 19.93
CA THR A 29 6.72 -25.33 18.55
C THR A 29 6.04 -23.98 18.29
N CYS A 30 4.94 -23.67 18.99
CA CYS A 30 4.27 -22.38 18.89
C CYS A 30 5.08 -21.27 19.58
N ASP A 31 5.69 -21.57 20.74
CA ASP A 31 6.52 -20.62 21.50
C ASP A 31 7.86 -20.34 20.79
N ASP A 32 8.46 -21.36 20.17
CA ASP A 32 9.64 -21.19 19.30
C ASP A 32 9.28 -20.45 17.99
N SER A 33 8.10 -20.67 17.42
CA SER A 33 7.60 -19.91 16.27
C SER A 33 7.36 -18.43 16.63
N PHE A 34 6.90 -18.14 17.84
CA PHE A 34 6.72 -16.79 18.36
C PHE A 34 8.06 -16.09 18.63
N LYS A 35 9.05 -16.79 19.19
CA LYS A 35 10.43 -16.29 19.34
C LYS A 35 11.13 -16.05 18.00
N LYS A 36 10.93 -16.93 17.02
CA LYS A 36 11.50 -16.82 15.66
C LYS A 36 10.78 -15.78 14.78
N SER A 37 9.58 -15.35 15.17
CA SER A 37 8.86 -14.23 14.56
C SER A 37 9.47 -12.85 14.90
N SER A 38 10.68 -12.81 15.46
CA SER A 38 11.52 -11.61 15.42
C SER A 38 11.67 -11.19 13.97
N LEU A 39 11.05 -10.07 13.60
CA LEU A 39 11.13 -9.45 12.28
C LEU A 39 12.53 -9.60 11.69
N ILE A 40 12.63 -10.16 10.49
CA ILE A 40 13.91 -10.45 9.84
C ILE A 40 14.61 -9.11 9.54
N VAL A 41 15.44 -8.73 10.50
CA VAL A 41 16.48 -7.71 10.41
C VAL A 41 17.77 -8.48 10.33
N GLY A 42 18.53 -8.27 9.26
CA GLY A 42 19.86 -8.85 9.14
C GLY A 42 20.72 -8.49 10.35
N GLY A 43 20.89 -9.43 11.27
CA GLY A 43 21.79 -9.32 12.41
C GLY A 43 23.21 -9.51 11.92
N GLY A 44 23.89 -8.41 11.60
CA GLY A 44 25.33 -8.43 11.35
C GLY A 44 26.07 -8.66 12.66
N ARG A 45 26.65 -9.85 12.83
CA ARG A 45 27.79 -10.07 13.73
C ARG A 45 28.69 -11.14 13.13
N GLY A 46 29.78 -10.68 12.53
CA GLY A 46 30.83 -11.57 12.04
C GLY A 46 31.57 -12.20 13.22
N ASP A 47 31.99 -13.44 13.01
CA ASP A 47 33.29 -13.97 13.38
C ASP A 47 33.58 -15.14 12.43
N GLY A 48 34.77 -15.12 11.84
CA GLY A 48 35.24 -16.18 10.96
C GLY A 48 35.99 -17.24 11.75
N GLU A 49 35.93 -18.48 11.29
CA GLU A 49 36.98 -19.47 11.43
C GLU A 49 36.72 -20.62 10.45
N GLY A 50 37.76 -21.02 9.71
CA GLY A 50 37.68 -22.05 8.68
C GLY A 50 37.76 -23.46 9.24
N LYS A 51 37.34 -24.45 8.43
CA LYS A 51 37.83 -25.83 8.53
C LYS A 51 37.57 -26.64 7.25
N GLU A 52 38.68 -26.89 6.56
CA GLU A 52 39.16 -28.16 6.01
C GLU A 52 38.15 -29.20 5.49
N LEU A 53 38.30 -29.46 4.20
CA LEU A 53 37.70 -30.53 3.40
C LEU A 53 38.24 -31.90 3.82
N SER A 54 37.38 -32.80 4.30
CA SER A 54 37.66 -34.25 4.35
C SER A 54 36.48 -35.01 3.75
N LEU A 55 36.73 -35.71 2.65
CA LEU A 55 35.85 -36.70 2.05
C LEU A 55 35.91 -38.01 2.87
N ASN A 56 34.75 -38.53 3.28
CA ASN A 56 34.44 -39.97 3.28
C ASN A 56 32.92 -40.16 3.46
N GLY A 57 32.36 -41.09 2.68
CA GLY A 57 30.92 -41.32 2.54
C GLY A 57 30.27 -42.09 3.68
N ASP A 58 28.95 -41.95 3.81
CA ASP A 58 27.99 -42.97 3.41
C ASP A 58 26.61 -42.33 3.24
N MET A 59 25.81 -42.89 2.33
CA MET A 59 24.64 -42.29 1.73
C MET A 59 23.37 -42.73 2.47
N ASP A 60 22.89 -41.89 3.38
CA ASP A 60 21.51 -41.91 3.87
C ASP A 60 20.88 -40.54 3.52
N VAL A 61 20.03 -40.54 2.49
CA VAL A 61 19.28 -39.34 2.06
C VAL A 61 18.09 -39.20 2.99
N GLU A 62 18.28 -38.48 4.10
CA GLU A 62 17.19 -37.81 4.81
C GLU A 62 16.97 -36.43 4.18
N ASP A 63 15.76 -36.23 3.67
CA ASP A 63 15.26 -35.01 3.01
C ASP A 63 14.99 -33.91 4.05
N GLU A 64 16.05 -33.42 4.71
CA GLU A 64 16.01 -32.21 5.57
C GLU A 64 16.95 -31.10 5.05
N GLY A 65 17.20 -31.07 3.74
CA GLY A 65 18.14 -30.12 3.12
C GLY A 65 17.52 -28.94 2.38
N SER A 66 16.23 -28.97 2.01
CA SER A 66 15.69 -27.98 1.06
C SER A 66 15.30 -26.63 1.67
N ASP A 67 14.99 -26.58 2.97
CA ASP A 67 14.43 -25.36 3.58
C ASP A 67 15.52 -24.41 4.14
N ALA A 68 16.71 -24.92 4.44
CA ALA A 68 17.81 -24.12 5.01
C ALA A 68 18.61 -23.35 3.94
N GLU A 69 18.80 -23.92 2.75
CA GLU A 69 19.46 -23.24 1.62
C GLU A 69 18.56 -22.14 1.01
N ASP A 70 17.25 -22.35 1.04
CA ASP A 70 16.25 -21.43 0.49
C ASP A 70 16.10 -20.16 1.35
N ASP A 71 16.41 -20.25 2.65
CA ASP A 71 16.47 -19.10 3.57
C ASP A 71 17.72 -18.23 3.35
N ALA A 72 18.83 -18.82 2.91
CA ALA A 72 20.06 -18.08 2.59
C ALA A 72 19.97 -17.29 1.27
N ALA A 73 19.10 -17.72 0.34
CA ALA A 73 18.87 -17.04 -0.95
C ALA A 73 17.88 -15.87 -0.88
N ARG A 74 17.08 -15.76 0.19
CA ARG A 74 16.02 -14.75 0.28
C ARG A 74 16.54 -13.41 0.78
N PRO A 75 16.21 -12.30 0.09
CA PRO A 75 16.67 -10.99 0.52
C PRO A 75 15.95 -10.54 1.80
N ALA A 76 16.73 -10.25 2.83
CA ALA A 76 16.26 -9.72 4.11
C ALA A 76 16.31 -8.18 4.18
N TRP A 77 15.54 -7.60 5.10
CA TRP A 77 15.64 -6.18 5.43
C TRP A 77 16.88 -5.91 6.29
N ASN A 78 17.55 -4.76 6.07
CA ASN A 78 18.73 -4.41 6.85
C ASN A 78 18.37 -3.88 8.26
N SER A 79 17.13 -3.43 8.48
CA SER A 79 16.67 -2.87 9.75
C SER A 79 15.15 -3.01 9.93
N LYS A 80 14.70 -3.17 11.18
CA LYS A 80 13.28 -3.23 11.55
C LYS A 80 12.57 -1.95 11.15
N LEU A 81 13.29 -0.84 11.28
CA LEU A 81 12.78 0.48 10.94
C LEU A 81 12.62 0.64 9.43
N GLN A 82 13.48 0.03 8.59
CA GLN A 82 13.29 -0.01 7.14
C GLN A 82 11.97 -0.71 6.78
N TYR A 83 11.71 -1.86 7.43
CA TYR A 83 10.46 -2.59 7.22
C TYR A 83 9.23 -1.79 7.66
N ILE A 84 9.26 -1.17 8.84
CA ILE A 84 8.13 -0.35 9.32
C ILE A 84 7.91 0.87 8.41
N LEU A 85 8.97 1.56 8.00
CA LEU A 85 8.85 2.69 7.06
C LEU A 85 8.34 2.24 5.69
N ALA A 86 8.68 1.03 5.25
CA ALA A 86 8.11 0.44 4.03
C ALA A 86 6.60 0.27 4.14
N GLN A 87 6.15 -0.29 5.26
CA GLN A 87 4.75 -0.52 5.49
C GLN A 87 3.98 0.80 5.62
N VAL A 88 4.51 1.77 6.36
CA VAL A 88 3.90 3.11 6.48
C VAL A 88 3.86 3.83 5.12
N GLY A 89 4.93 3.72 4.33
CA GLY A 89 5.00 4.30 2.99
C GLY A 89 4.03 3.65 2.00
N TYR A 90 3.75 2.36 2.15
CA TYR A 90 2.74 1.65 1.37
C TYR A 90 1.32 2.07 1.76
N SER A 91 1.03 2.15 3.05
CA SER A 91 -0.28 2.53 3.60
C SER A 91 -0.63 4.01 3.38
N VAL A 92 0.34 4.90 3.20
CA VAL A 92 0.11 6.34 3.03
C VAL A 92 0.31 6.76 1.57
N GLY A 93 -0.78 6.78 0.82
CA GLY A 93 -0.79 7.19 -0.59
C GLY A 93 -1.48 8.53 -0.87
N LEU A 94 -1.51 8.91 -2.16
CA LEU A 94 -2.22 10.10 -2.68
C LEU A 94 -3.72 10.13 -2.32
N GLY A 95 -4.33 8.95 -2.09
CA GLY A 95 -5.71 8.83 -1.64
C GLY A 95 -5.97 9.57 -0.32
N ASN A 96 -5.03 9.57 0.61
CA ASN A 96 -5.18 10.28 1.88
C ASN A 96 -5.20 11.80 1.70
N VAL A 97 -4.58 12.32 0.65
CA VAL A 97 -4.45 13.76 0.38
C VAL A 97 -5.72 14.35 -0.26
N TRP A 98 -6.29 13.69 -1.27
CA TRP A 98 -7.47 14.22 -1.98
C TRP A 98 -8.76 13.45 -1.73
N ARG A 99 -8.70 12.12 -1.53
CA ARG A 99 -9.89 11.25 -1.62
C ARG A 99 -10.61 11.25 -0.30
N PHE A 100 -9.85 11.11 0.78
CA PHE A 100 -10.39 11.14 2.12
C PHE A 100 -11.10 12.47 2.43
N PRO A 101 -10.49 13.67 2.23
CA PRO A 101 -11.19 14.93 2.46
C PRO A 101 -12.45 15.10 1.59
N TYR A 102 -12.37 14.70 0.31
CA TYR A 102 -13.50 14.76 -0.62
C TYR A 102 -14.68 13.88 -0.15
N LEU A 103 -14.41 12.62 0.21
CA LEU A 103 -15.45 11.70 0.69
C LEU A 103 -16.01 12.14 2.05
N CYS A 104 -15.16 12.62 2.96
CA CYS A 104 -15.57 13.17 4.24
C CYS A 104 -16.57 14.32 4.02
N GLN A 105 -16.23 15.30 3.19
CA GLN A 105 -17.11 16.43 2.92
C GLN A 105 -18.42 16.03 2.23
N LYS A 106 -18.37 15.10 1.27
CA LYS A 106 -19.56 14.63 0.54
C LYS A 106 -20.52 13.83 1.44
N ASN A 107 -19.99 13.07 2.39
CA ASN A 107 -20.74 12.13 3.22
C ASN A 107 -21.09 12.67 4.61
N GLY A 108 -21.29 13.98 4.75
CA GLY A 108 -21.74 14.59 6.01
C GLY A 108 -20.64 15.21 6.88
N GLY A 109 -19.45 15.45 6.32
CA GLY A 109 -18.33 16.09 7.00
C GLY A 109 -17.87 15.29 8.21
N GLY A 110 -17.81 15.93 9.37
CA GLY A 110 -17.39 15.30 10.63
C GLY A 110 -18.20 14.07 11.03
N ALA A 111 -19.46 13.93 10.58
CA ALA A 111 -20.28 12.76 10.86
C ALA A 111 -19.75 11.48 10.18
N TYR A 112 -19.04 11.60 9.04
CA TYR A 112 -18.44 10.48 8.33
C TYR A 112 -17.27 9.84 9.09
N LEU A 113 -16.61 10.60 9.98
CA LEU A 113 -15.45 10.11 10.73
C LEU A 113 -15.81 9.01 11.72
N VAL A 114 -17.03 9.03 12.29
CA VAL A 114 -17.48 8.02 13.25
C VAL A 114 -17.57 6.62 12.62
N PRO A 115 -18.35 6.39 11.55
CA PRO A 115 -18.38 5.07 10.90
C PRO A 115 -17.02 4.70 10.28
N TYR A 116 -16.24 5.68 9.80
CA TYR A 116 -14.89 5.43 9.29
C TYR A 116 -13.97 4.84 10.38
N LEU A 117 -13.93 5.43 11.58
CA LEU A 117 -13.12 4.92 12.69
C LEU A 117 -13.59 3.55 13.20
N ILE A 118 -14.91 3.32 13.24
CA ILE A 118 -15.47 2.01 13.62
C ILE A 118 -15.04 0.93 12.62
N LEU A 119 -15.20 1.18 11.32
CA LEU A 119 -14.79 0.23 10.28
C LEU A 119 -13.27 0.02 10.26
N LEU A 120 -12.48 1.06 10.54
CA LEU A 120 -11.02 0.95 10.67
C LEU A 120 -10.63 -0.02 11.78
N ILE A 121 -11.25 0.09 12.96
CA ILE A 121 -10.94 -0.76 14.12
C ILE A 121 -11.47 -2.19 13.94
N VAL A 122 -12.68 -2.35 13.40
CA VAL A 122 -13.36 -3.66 13.31
C VAL A 122 -12.88 -4.48 12.11
N ILE A 123 -12.55 -3.83 10.99
CA ILE A 123 -12.21 -4.52 9.73
C ILE A 123 -10.75 -4.25 9.36
N GLY A 124 -10.30 -3.00 9.39
CA GLY A 124 -8.96 -2.62 8.93
C GLY A 124 -7.82 -3.21 9.72
N ILE A 125 -7.75 -2.89 11.00
CA ILE A 125 -6.66 -3.35 11.88
C ILE A 125 -6.59 -4.89 11.90
N PRO A 126 -7.71 -5.65 12.03
CA PRO A 126 -7.65 -7.10 11.99
C PRO A 126 -7.21 -7.68 10.65
N LEU A 127 -7.69 -7.15 9.52
CA LEU A 127 -7.26 -7.62 8.19
C LEU A 127 -5.78 -7.33 7.95
N PHE A 128 -5.31 -6.13 8.31
CA PHE A 128 -3.89 -5.77 8.24
C PHE A 128 -3.02 -6.75 9.01
N PHE A 129 -3.41 -7.00 10.26
CA PHE A 129 -2.65 -7.87 11.15
C PHE A 129 -2.65 -9.31 10.64
N LEU A 130 -3.78 -9.80 10.13
CA LEU A 130 -3.89 -11.12 9.52
C LEU A 130 -2.93 -11.26 8.33
N GLU A 131 -2.94 -10.30 7.40
CA GLU A 131 -2.11 -10.35 6.20
C GLU A 131 -0.62 -10.34 6.53
N LEU A 132 -0.19 -9.46 7.45
CA LEU A 132 1.19 -9.42 7.92
C LEU A 132 1.59 -10.71 8.62
N SER A 133 0.73 -11.25 9.49
CA SER A 133 1.01 -12.48 10.25
C SER A 133 1.11 -13.70 9.32
N VAL A 134 0.20 -13.84 8.36
CA VAL A 134 0.21 -14.93 7.38
C VAL A 134 1.44 -14.82 6.47
N GLY A 135 1.80 -13.62 6.03
CA GLY A 135 2.99 -13.37 5.23
C GLY A 135 4.28 -13.74 5.95
N GLN A 136 4.40 -13.38 7.24
CA GLN A 136 5.55 -13.72 8.09
C GLN A 136 5.62 -15.23 8.40
N ARG A 137 4.48 -15.91 8.61
CA ARG A 137 4.44 -17.33 8.94
C ARG A 137 4.74 -18.23 7.74
N ILE A 138 4.11 -17.99 6.59
CA ILE A 138 4.23 -18.86 5.40
C ILE A 138 5.46 -18.50 4.55
N ARG A 139 5.94 -17.25 4.63
CA ARG A 139 7.16 -16.77 3.95
C ARG A 139 7.17 -17.04 2.44
N ARG A 140 6.01 -16.93 1.78
CA ARG A 140 5.87 -17.05 0.32
C ARG A 140 5.24 -15.77 -0.25
N GLY A 141 5.38 -15.56 -1.56
CA GLY A 141 4.65 -14.49 -2.25
C GLY A 141 3.14 -14.75 -2.29
N SER A 142 2.34 -13.74 -2.65
CA SER A 142 0.87 -13.79 -2.62
C SER A 142 0.28 -15.06 -3.26
N ILE A 143 0.71 -15.42 -4.48
CA ILE A 143 0.26 -16.66 -5.16
C ILE A 143 0.65 -17.92 -4.38
N GLY A 144 1.89 -17.96 -3.85
CA GLY A 144 2.40 -19.10 -3.10
C GLY A 144 1.71 -19.31 -1.76
N VAL A 145 1.29 -18.23 -1.08
CA VAL A 145 0.54 -18.27 0.18
C VAL A 145 -0.83 -18.92 -0.03
N TRP A 146 -1.60 -18.45 -1.03
CA TRP A 146 -2.93 -19.00 -1.28
C TRP A 146 -2.88 -20.45 -1.75
N ASN A 147 -1.89 -20.81 -2.58
CA ASN A 147 -1.69 -22.18 -3.02
C ASN A 147 -1.26 -23.12 -1.86
N TYR A 148 -0.51 -22.62 -0.88
CA TYR A 148 -0.12 -23.38 0.31
C TYR A 148 -1.31 -23.66 1.22
N ILE A 149 -2.21 -22.68 1.43
CA ILE A 149 -3.43 -22.86 2.25
C ILE A 149 -4.41 -23.83 1.57
N SER A 150 -4.69 -23.61 0.28
CA SER A 150 -5.50 -24.53 -0.51
C SER A 150 -5.25 -24.33 -2.00
N PRO A 151 -4.96 -25.39 -2.76
CA PRO A 151 -4.69 -25.26 -4.20
C PRO A 151 -5.89 -24.72 -4.99
N ARG A 152 -7.13 -24.85 -4.45
CA ARG A 152 -8.33 -24.26 -5.06
C ARG A 152 -8.40 -22.75 -4.90
N LEU A 153 -7.74 -22.18 -3.88
CA LEU A 153 -7.73 -20.75 -3.60
C LEU A 153 -6.59 -20.01 -4.30
N GLY A 154 -5.73 -20.69 -5.06
CA GLY A 154 -4.63 -20.07 -5.81
C GLY A 154 -5.07 -18.94 -6.76
N GLY A 155 -6.32 -18.96 -7.23
CA GLY A 155 -6.91 -17.90 -8.04
C GLY A 155 -6.96 -16.54 -7.34
N ILE A 156 -7.01 -16.49 -6.00
CA ILE A 156 -7.01 -15.24 -5.22
C ILE A 156 -5.67 -14.51 -5.38
N GLY A 157 -4.55 -15.24 -5.32
CA GLY A 157 -3.22 -14.66 -5.53
C GLY A 157 -3.05 -14.14 -6.96
N PHE A 158 -3.55 -14.86 -7.95
CA PHE A 158 -3.52 -14.39 -9.34
C PHE A 158 -4.37 -13.13 -9.54
N ALA A 159 -5.58 -13.10 -8.97
CA ALA A 159 -6.44 -11.92 -9.00
C ALA A 159 -5.77 -10.69 -8.34
N SER A 160 -5.09 -10.89 -7.21
CA SER A 160 -4.29 -9.85 -6.55
C SER A 160 -3.21 -9.28 -7.49
N CYS A 161 -2.45 -10.13 -8.20
CA CYS A 161 -1.46 -9.68 -9.19
C CYS A 161 -2.09 -8.86 -10.33
N VAL A 162 -3.24 -9.29 -10.84
CA VAL A 162 -3.97 -8.56 -11.90
C VAL A 162 -4.44 -7.18 -11.42
N VAL A 163 -4.97 -7.10 -10.19
CA VAL A 163 -5.37 -5.82 -9.58
C VAL A 163 -4.15 -4.90 -9.40
N CYS A 164 -3.05 -5.41 -8.86
CA CYS A 164 -1.80 -4.65 -8.71
C CYS A 164 -1.27 -4.12 -10.05
N PHE A 165 -1.41 -4.90 -11.13
CA PHE A 165 -1.04 -4.46 -12.48
C PHE A 165 -1.89 -3.28 -12.95
N PHE A 166 -3.22 -3.36 -12.84
CA PHE A 166 -4.10 -2.25 -13.22
C PHE A 166 -3.84 -1.00 -12.37
N VAL A 167 -3.65 -1.17 -11.06
CA VAL A 167 -3.28 -0.07 -10.15
C VAL A 167 -1.99 0.60 -10.59
N ALA A 168 -0.96 -0.19 -10.87
CA ALA A 168 0.32 0.32 -11.35
C ALA A 168 0.17 1.13 -12.66
N LEU A 169 -0.67 0.68 -13.61
CA LEU A 169 -0.89 1.38 -14.87
C LEU A 169 -1.39 2.81 -14.66
N TYR A 170 -2.48 3.00 -13.92
CA TYR A 170 -3.06 4.34 -13.78
C TYR A 170 -2.34 5.21 -12.73
N TYR A 171 -1.75 4.62 -11.68
CA TYR A 171 -0.95 5.39 -10.72
C TYR A 171 0.29 6.01 -11.38
N ASN A 172 0.94 5.30 -12.31
CA ASN A 172 2.06 5.86 -13.07
C ASN A 172 1.63 7.05 -13.95
N VAL A 173 0.38 7.08 -14.44
CA VAL A 173 -0.16 8.24 -15.16
C VAL A 173 -0.24 9.46 -14.24
N ILE A 174 -0.69 9.30 -13.00
CA ILE A 174 -0.76 10.38 -12.01
C ILE A 174 0.64 10.90 -11.65
N ILE A 175 1.62 10.00 -11.51
CA ILE A 175 3.03 10.39 -11.32
C ILE A 175 3.52 11.19 -12.54
N GLY A 176 3.18 10.77 -13.76
CA GLY A 176 3.47 11.50 -14.99
C GLY A 176 2.91 12.92 -14.99
N TRP A 177 1.65 13.10 -14.57
CA TRP A 177 1.03 14.42 -14.41
C TRP A 177 1.78 15.28 -13.39
N SER A 178 2.19 14.68 -12.27
CA SER A 178 2.95 15.37 -11.23
C SER A 178 4.33 15.82 -11.73
N LEU A 179 5.03 14.98 -12.49
CA LEU A 179 6.31 15.34 -13.13
C LEU A 179 6.14 16.45 -14.17
N PHE A 180 5.05 16.43 -14.93
CA PHE A 180 4.70 17.51 -15.85
C PHE A 180 4.57 18.84 -15.10
N TYR A 181 3.71 18.92 -14.07
CA TYR A 181 3.55 20.14 -13.27
C TYR A 181 4.83 20.57 -12.54
N PHE A 182 5.63 19.61 -12.07
CA PHE A 182 6.93 19.89 -11.47
C PHE A 182 7.87 20.59 -12.46
N SER A 183 7.94 20.11 -13.72
CA SER A 183 8.76 20.73 -14.76
C SER A 183 8.30 22.15 -15.11
N GLN A 184 6.99 22.41 -15.09
CA GLN A 184 6.41 23.72 -15.40
C GLN A 184 6.53 24.73 -14.25
N SER A 185 6.84 24.27 -13.03
CA SER A 185 6.96 25.12 -11.84
C SER A 185 8.28 25.91 -11.79
N PHE A 186 9.24 25.64 -12.67
CA PHE A 186 10.52 26.36 -12.76
C PHE A 186 10.43 27.72 -13.50
N GLN A 187 9.22 28.18 -13.84
CA GLN A 187 9.00 29.42 -14.58
C GLN A 187 8.26 30.45 -13.70
N GLN A 188 8.61 31.74 -13.88
CA GLN A 188 7.95 32.88 -13.24
C GLN A 188 7.55 33.87 -14.35
N PRO A 189 6.25 34.19 -14.56
CA PRO A 189 5.07 33.72 -13.82
C PRO A 189 4.72 32.24 -14.10
N LEU A 190 3.92 31.65 -13.20
CA LEU A 190 3.42 30.28 -13.38
C LEU A 190 2.45 30.21 -14.58
N PRO A 191 2.50 29.15 -15.41
CA PRO A 191 1.65 29.05 -16.62
C PRO A 191 0.14 29.05 -16.36
N TRP A 192 -0.30 28.67 -15.17
CA TRP A 192 -1.70 28.65 -14.75
C TRP A 192 -2.08 29.83 -13.84
N HIS A 193 -1.25 30.87 -13.78
CA HIS A 193 -1.51 32.07 -12.97
C HIS A 193 -2.64 32.92 -13.56
N GLU A 194 -2.66 33.13 -14.87
CA GLU A 194 -3.59 34.02 -15.57
C GLU A 194 -4.18 33.36 -16.83
N CYS A 195 -5.36 33.83 -17.23
CA CYS A 195 -5.96 33.40 -18.49
C CYS A 195 -5.20 33.97 -19.69
N PRO A 196 -4.94 33.17 -20.73
CA PRO A 196 -4.27 33.66 -21.93
C PRO A 196 -5.17 34.63 -22.70
N LEU A 197 -4.52 35.60 -23.35
CA LEU A 197 -5.18 36.61 -24.18
C LEU A 197 -5.08 36.22 -25.66
N VAL A 198 -6.20 36.28 -26.37
CA VAL A 198 -6.26 36.04 -27.82
C VAL A 198 -6.34 37.37 -28.53
N LYS A 199 -5.48 37.56 -29.54
CA LYS A 199 -5.46 38.76 -30.38
C LYS A 199 -6.19 38.47 -31.69
N ASN A 200 -7.31 39.16 -31.93
CA ASN A 200 -8.03 39.09 -33.20
C ASN A 200 -8.03 40.47 -33.88
N LYS A 201 -7.23 40.60 -34.95
CA LYS A 201 -7.01 41.75 -35.86
C LYS A 201 -6.83 43.15 -35.21
N THR A 202 -7.77 43.62 -34.40
CA THR A 202 -7.74 44.92 -33.70
C THR A 202 -8.12 44.85 -32.21
N THR A 203 -8.57 43.70 -31.70
CA THR A 203 -9.00 43.54 -30.31
C THR A 203 -8.22 42.44 -29.60
N MET A 204 -7.90 42.67 -28.33
CA MET A 204 -7.30 41.68 -27.44
C MET A 204 -8.33 41.33 -26.38
N PHE A 205 -8.75 40.07 -26.33
CA PHE A 205 -9.76 39.59 -25.39
C PHE A 205 -9.29 38.31 -24.72
N VAL A 206 -9.83 38.05 -23.52
CA VAL A 206 -9.53 36.83 -22.75
C VAL A 206 -10.21 35.64 -23.41
N VAL A 207 -9.58 34.47 -23.41
CA VAL A 207 -10.24 33.25 -23.91
C VAL A 207 -11.58 33.04 -23.17
N PRO A 208 -12.73 33.01 -23.88
CA PRO A 208 -14.05 32.96 -23.23
C PRO A 208 -14.27 31.68 -22.42
N GLU A 209 -13.62 30.59 -22.80
CA GLU A 209 -13.64 29.34 -22.04
C GLU A 209 -12.88 29.46 -20.70
N CYS A 210 -11.78 30.21 -20.68
CA CYS A 210 -11.00 30.47 -19.47
C CYS A 210 -11.74 31.41 -18.52
N GLU A 211 -12.39 32.44 -19.06
CA GLU A 211 -13.19 33.39 -18.29
C GLU A 211 -14.41 32.71 -17.62
N LYS A 212 -15.07 31.78 -18.32
CA LYS A 212 -16.20 31.02 -17.76
C LYS A 212 -15.77 30.01 -16.69
N SER A 213 -14.52 29.54 -16.73
CA SER A 213 -13.98 28.54 -15.81
C SER A 213 -12.99 29.18 -14.83
N SER A 214 -11.70 28.90 -14.98
CA SER A 214 -10.60 29.57 -14.29
C SER A 214 -9.29 29.28 -15.03
N ALA A 215 -8.25 30.09 -14.78
CA ALA A 215 -6.93 29.89 -15.39
C ALA A 215 -6.35 28.48 -15.12
N THR A 216 -6.54 27.94 -13.92
CA THR A 216 -6.04 26.61 -13.54
C THR A 216 -6.83 25.48 -14.20
N THR A 217 -8.16 25.60 -14.26
CA THR A 217 -9.03 24.64 -14.94
C THR A 217 -8.74 24.63 -16.44
N TYR A 218 -8.63 25.81 -17.06
CA TYR A 218 -8.31 25.93 -18.47
C TYR A 218 -6.95 25.31 -18.79
N TYR A 219 -5.92 25.62 -18.00
CA TYR A 219 -4.59 25.05 -18.17
C TYR A 219 -4.61 23.52 -18.09
N TRP A 220 -5.31 22.94 -17.12
CA TRP A 220 -5.40 21.49 -16.97
C TRP A 220 -6.06 20.81 -18.18
N TYR A 221 -7.25 21.27 -18.59
CA TYR A 221 -8.03 20.59 -19.63
C TYR A 221 -7.54 20.89 -21.05
N ARG A 222 -7.13 22.13 -21.35
CA ARG A 222 -6.75 22.56 -22.70
C ARG A 222 -5.25 22.50 -22.97
N GLU A 223 -4.41 22.92 -22.03
CA GLU A 223 -2.96 22.99 -22.27
C GLU A 223 -2.24 21.69 -21.85
N ALA A 224 -2.52 21.18 -20.64
CA ALA A 224 -1.83 20.02 -20.10
C ALA A 224 -2.35 18.71 -20.72
N LEU A 225 -3.65 18.42 -20.58
CA LEU A 225 -4.25 17.21 -21.11
C LEU A 225 -4.54 17.29 -22.61
N ASN A 226 -5.03 18.44 -23.08
CA ASN A 226 -5.63 18.61 -24.39
C ASN A 226 -6.77 17.59 -24.63
N ILE A 227 -7.80 17.66 -23.78
CA ILE A 227 -8.92 16.70 -23.76
C ILE A 227 -9.85 16.87 -24.97
N SER A 228 -10.36 15.75 -25.50
CA SER A 228 -11.43 15.73 -26.50
C SER A 228 -12.82 15.88 -25.86
N ASP A 229 -13.83 16.23 -26.66
CA ASP A 229 -15.19 16.45 -26.16
C ASP A 229 -15.91 15.13 -25.82
N SER A 230 -15.46 14.00 -26.38
CA SER A 230 -16.05 12.68 -26.14
C SER A 230 -15.01 11.56 -26.05
N ILE A 231 -15.33 10.50 -25.31
CA ILE A 231 -14.46 9.32 -25.16
C ILE A 231 -14.31 8.50 -26.45
N SER A 232 -15.29 8.61 -27.36
CA SER A 232 -15.26 7.96 -28.68
C SER A 232 -14.27 8.62 -29.64
N GLU A 233 -13.95 9.89 -29.41
CA GLU A 233 -12.98 10.63 -30.20
C GLU A 233 -11.62 10.56 -29.50
N SER A 234 -10.82 9.57 -29.89
CA SER A 234 -9.42 9.54 -29.51
C SER A 234 -8.66 10.60 -30.32
N GLY A 235 -8.26 11.68 -29.66
CA GLY A 235 -7.29 12.62 -30.22
C GLY A 235 -5.92 11.96 -30.46
N GLY A 236 -4.98 12.72 -30.98
CA GLY A 236 -3.59 12.27 -31.12
C GLY A 236 -2.89 12.09 -29.76
N LEU A 237 -1.71 11.46 -29.78
CA LEU A 237 -0.86 11.31 -28.60
C LEU A 237 -0.29 12.68 -28.18
N ASN A 238 -0.61 13.11 -26.95
CA ASN A 238 0.03 14.27 -26.35
C ASN A 238 1.48 13.93 -25.98
N TRP A 239 2.42 14.36 -26.83
CA TRP A 239 3.84 14.01 -26.71
C TRP A 239 4.47 14.49 -25.40
N ARG A 240 4.07 15.66 -24.89
CA ARG A 240 4.57 16.19 -23.60
C ARG A 240 4.20 15.26 -22.46
N MET A 241 2.95 14.82 -22.43
CA MET A 241 2.47 13.90 -21.40
C MET A 241 3.08 12.50 -21.53
N THR A 242 3.30 12.06 -22.78
CA THR A 242 3.91 10.76 -23.08
C THR A 242 5.35 10.68 -22.58
N ILE A 243 6.15 11.75 -22.76
CA ILE A 243 7.51 11.82 -22.22
C ILE A 243 7.49 11.77 -20.69
N CYS A 244 6.59 12.51 -20.04
CA CYS A 244 6.47 12.49 -18.57
C CYS A 244 6.06 11.11 -18.06
N LEU A 245 5.19 10.39 -18.78
CA LEU A 245 4.82 9.01 -18.46
C LEU A 245 6.00 8.05 -18.60
N LEU A 246 6.79 8.17 -19.67
CA LEU A 246 8.01 7.37 -19.87
C LEU A 246 9.03 7.63 -18.76
N ALA A 247 9.18 8.89 -18.34
CA ALA A 247 10.04 9.28 -17.23
C ALA A 247 9.55 8.67 -15.90
N ALA A 248 8.24 8.70 -15.63
CA ALA A 248 7.66 8.08 -14.44
C ALA A 248 7.94 6.57 -14.38
N TRP A 249 7.69 5.84 -15.47
CA TRP A 249 8.01 4.41 -15.55
C TRP A 249 9.50 4.14 -15.37
N SER A 250 10.36 4.95 -15.97
CA SER A 250 11.81 4.83 -15.83
C SER A 250 12.24 5.05 -14.38
N MET A 251 11.69 6.06 -13.69
CA MET A 251 11.95 6.30 -12.26
C MET A 251 11.53 5.11 -11.39
N VAL A 252 10.34 4.55 -11.62
CA VAL A 252 9.85 3.38 -10.88
C VAL A 252 10.72 2.15 -11.15
N CYS A 253 11.06 1.89 -12.41
CA CYS A 253 11.97 0.81 -12.77
C CYS A 253 13.31 0.98 -12.05
N LEU A 254 13.95 2.15 -12.14
CA LEU A 254 15.23 2.43 -11.48
C LEU A 254 15.15 2.23 -9.96
N ALA A 255 14.06 2.64 -9.31
CA ALA A 255 13.85 2.43 -7.88
C ALA A 255 13.75 0.94 -7.50
N MET A 256 13.29 0.09 -8.41
CA MET A 256 13.00 -1.33 -8.17
C MET A 256 14.06 -2.31 -8.73
N ILE A 257 14.99 -1.89 -9.60
CA ILE A 257 15.97 -2.78 -10.30
C ILE A 257 16.72 -3.74 -9.36
N LYS A 258 17.09 -3.28 -8.16
CA LYS A 258 17.84 -4.06 -7.16
C LYS A 258 16.95 -4.63 -6.05
N GLY A 259 15.64 -4.63 -6.24
CA GLY A 259 14.66 -5.13 -5.29
C GLY A 259 14.71 -4.42 -3.93
N ILE A 260 14.48 -5.20 -2.88
CA ILE A 260 14.26 -4.71 -1.50
C ILE A 260 15.49 -4.02 -0.90
N GLN A 261 16.71 -4.45 -1.27
CA GLN A 261 17.95 -3.90 -0.72
C GLN A 261 18.26 -2.48 -1.22
N SER A 262 17.84 -2.13 -2.44
CA SER A 262 17.95 -0.77 -2.96
C SER A 262 16.75 0.09 -2.61
N SER A 263 15.54 -0.48 -2.72
CA SER A 263 14.29 0.21 -2.40
C SER A 263 14.26 0.69 -0.95
N GLY A 264 14.76 -0.10 0.00
CA GLY A 264 14.81 0.29 1.42
C GLY A 264 15.59 1.56 1.72
N LYS A 265 16.60 1.94 0.90
CA LYS A 265 17.33 3.21 1.07
C LYS A 265 16.54 4.40 0.52
N VAL A 266 15.97 4.26 -0.66
CA VAL A 266 15.13 5.29 -1.31
C VAL A 266 13.90 5.59 -0.45
N MET A 267 13.37 4.56 0.18
CA MET A 267 12.19 4.59 1.03
C MET A 267 12.32 5.46 2.27
N TYR A 268 13.52 5.61 2.85
CA TYR A 268 13.73 6.57 3.93
C TYR A 268 13.36 7.99 3.50
N PHE A 269 13.84 8.38 2.32
CA PHE A 269 13.53 9.69 1.77
C PHE A 269 12.06 9.77 1.35
N SER A 270 11.58 8.80 0.56
CA SER A 270 10.22 8.88 0.00
C SER A 270 9.10 8.74 1.04
N SER A 271 9.33 8.05 2.17
CA SER A 271 8.35 7.95 3.25
C SER A 271 8.39 9.16 4.19
N LEU A 272 9.57 9.70 4.54
CA LEU A 272 9.69 10.80 5.49
C LEU A 272 9.43 12.18 4.85
N PHE A 273 9.89 12.39 3.61
CA PHE A 273 9.79 13.68 2.94
C PHE A 273 8.35 14.21 2.82
N PRO A 274 7.33 13.39 2.45
CA PRO A 274 5.95 13.85 2.42
C PRO A 274 5.45 14.40 3.77
N TYR A 275 5.82 13.79 4.90
CA TYR A 275 5.41 14.28 6.22
C TYR A 275 6.01 15.66 6.53
N VAL A 276 7.28 15.87 6.18
CA VAL A 276 7.93 17.19 6.35
C VAL A 276 7.20 18.24 5.52
N VAL A 277 6.89 17.94 4.25
CA VAL A 277 6.13 18.85 3.37
C VAL A 277 4.74 19.13 3.91
N LEU A 278 4.02 18.10 4.40
CA LEU A 278 2.69 18.25 4.99
C LEU A 278 2.71 19.11 6.24
N ILE A 279 3.72 18.99 7.11
CA ILE A 279 3.88 19.85 8.29
C ILE A 279 4.11 21.30 7.86
N CYS A 280 4.98 21.54 6.88
CA CYS A 280 5.21 22.89 6.34
C CYS A 280 3.92 23.49 5.75
N PHE A 281 3.15 22.71 4.99
CA PHE A 281 1.86 23.14 4.47
C PHE A 281 0.84 23.38 5.57
N LEU A 282 0.79 22.55 6.61
CA LEU A 282 -0.10 22.75 7.75
C LEU A 282 0.18 24.10 8.42
N VAL A 283 1.46 24.39 8.73
CA VAL A 283 1.85 25.68 9.31
C VAL A 283 1.44 26.83 8.41
N ARG A 284 1.69 26.74 7.10
CA ARG A 284 1.33 27.81 6.16
C ARG A 284 -0.17 28.02 6.04
N VAL A 285 -0.95 26.94 6.00
CA VAL A 285 -2.42 26.98 5.91
C VAL A 285 -3.02 27.59 7.16
N LEU A 286 -2.52 27.25 8.35
CA LEU A 286 -3.01 27.84 9.61
C LEU A 286 -2.74 29.35 9.69
N LEU A 287 -1.66 29.84 9.06
CA LEU A 287 -1.34 31.27 8.97
C LEU A 287 -2.20 32.04 7.93
N LEU A 288 -2.97 31.36 7.07
CA LEU A 288 -3.89 32.03 6.14
C LEU A 288 -5.14 32.55 6.86
N LYS A 289 -5.64 33.71 6.42
CA LYS A 289 -6.93 34.24 6.85
C LYS A 289 -8.05 33.29 6.38
N GLY A 290 -8.99 32.99 7.26
CA GLY A 290 -10.11 32.07 6.97
C GLY A 290 -9.79 30.58 7.11
N SER A 291 -8.59 30.20 7.58
CA SER A 291 -8.19 28.80 7.79
C SER A 291 -9.13 28.06 8.77
N VAL A 292 -9.53 28.75 9.84
CA VAL A 292 -10.43 28.20 10.87
C VAL A 292 -11.81 27.88 10.31
N ASP A 293 -12.31 28.65 9.34
CA ASP A 293 -13.64 28.43 8.76
C ASP A 293 -13.67 27.16 7.90
N GLY A 294 -12.61 26.88 7.15
CA GLY A 294 -12.45 25.62 6.41
C GLY A 294 -12.40 24.40 7.34
N ILE A 295 -11.64 24.49 8.43
CA ILE A 295 -11.56 23.42 9.44
C ILE A 295 -12.92 23.19 10.10
N ARG A 296 -13.60 24.26 10.52
CA ARG A 296 -14.96 24.17 11.08
C ARG A 296 -15.93 23.55 10.09
N HIS A 297 -15.87 23.94 8.81
CA HIS A 297 -16.73 23.37 7.78
C HIS A 297 -16.52 21.87 7.60
N MET A 298 -15.28 21.40 7.68
CA MET A 298 -14.95 19.97 7.56
C MET A 298 -15.48 19.16 8.74
N PHE A 299 -15.34 19.67 9.97
CA PHE A 299 -15.72 18.93 11.19
C PHE A 299 -17.17 19.15 11.64
N THR A 300 -17.93 20.07 11.03
CA THR A 300 -19.35 20.25 11.39
C THR A 300 -20.16 19.03 10.95
N PRO A 301 -20.75 18.27 11.89
CA PRO A 301 -21.50 17.08 11.54
C PRO A 301 -22.83 17.46 10.88
N LYS A 302 -23.03 17.04 9.64
CA LYS A 302 -24.33 17.17 8.94
C LYS A 302 -25.06 15.84 9.03
N VAL A 303 -25.80 15.66 10.11
CA VAL A 303 -26.66 14.48 10.31
C VAL A 303 -27.92 14.66 9.47
N GLN A 304 -27.86 14.33 8.18
CA GLN A 304 -29.09 14.09 7.42
C GLN A 304 -29.68 12.76 7.87
N TYR A 305 -30.95 12.76 8.27
CA TYR A 305 -31.68 11.56 8.66
C TYR A 305 -31.55 10.49 7.57
N PRO A 306 -31.32 9.22 7.95
CA PRO A 306 -31.16 8.15 6.98
C PRO A 306 -32.47 8.01 6.20
N ASN A 307 -32.47 8.52 4.96
CA ASN A 307 -33.47 8.09 4.00
C ASN A 307 -33.22 6.57 3.82
N PRO A 308 -34.21 5.70 4.07
CA PRO A 308 -34.03 4.25 3.98
C PRO A 308 -33.64 3.79 2.56
N ASN A 309 -33.80 4.65 1.56
CA ASN A 309 -33.33 4.40 0.18
C ASN A 309 -31.88 4.89 -0.07
N ALA A 310 -31.24 5.53 0.91
CA ALA A 310 -29.94 6.19 0.77
C ALA A 310 -28.77 5.51 1.52
N TYR A 311 -29.00 4.47 2.32
CA TYR A 311 -27.90 3.68 2.95
C TYR A 311 -28.22 2.17 2.92
N PRO A 312 -27.29 1.29 2.47
CA PRO A 312 -25.83 1.37 2.64
C PRO A 312 -25.03 1.16 1.34
N ARG A 313 -25.42 1.78 0.21
CA ARG A 313 -24.77 1.47 -1.08
C ARG A 313 -23.46 2.24 -1.35
N TYR A 314 -23.19 3.33 -0.62
CA TYR A 314 -22.04 4.20 -0.87
C TYR A 314 -20.98 4.16 0.24
N SER A 315 -21.34 4.15 1.53
CA SER A 315 -20.35 4.29 2.61
C SER A 315 -19.64 2.99 3.02
N THR A 316 -20.25 1.82 2.89
CA THR A 316 -19.59 0.55 3.24
C THR A 316 -18.59 0.13 2.15
N VAL A 317 -18.97 0.25 0.88
CA VAL A 317 -18.08 -0.05 -0.25
C VAL A 317 -16.95 0.98 -0.32
N GLN A 318 -17.23 2.28 -0.19
CA GLN A 318 -16.16 3.29 -0.21
C GLN A 318 -15.30 3.30 1.06
N GLY A 319 -15.86 2.91 2.21
CA GLY A 319 -15.10 2.69 3.44
C GLY A 319 -14.17 1.47 3.33
N LEU A 320 -14.66 0.36 2.77
CA LEU A 320 -13.82 -0.81 2.46
C LEU A 320 -12.79 -0.52 1.36
N GLU A 321 -13.11 0.33 0.39
CA GLU A 321 -12.14 0.76 -0.62
C GLU A 321 -11.03 1.59 0.02
N LEU A 322 -11.34 2.54 0.92
CA LEU A 322 -10.32 3.30 1.66
C LEU A 322 -9.47 2.39 2.55
N LEU A 323 -10.09 1.36 3.13
CA LEU A 323 -9.38 0.30 3.86
C LEU A 323 -8.41 -0.46 2.96
N TRP A 324 -8.82 -0.78 1.72
CA TRP A 324 -7.95 -1.36 0.69
C TRP A 324 -6.83 -0.42 0.21
N TRP A 325 -6.99 0.90 0.38
CA TRP A 325 -5.95 1.90 0.09
C TRP A 325 -5.01 2.18 1.27
N LEU A 326 -5.35 1.70 2.46
CA LEU A 326 -4.57 1.83 3.69
C LEU A 326 -3.83 0.53 4.06
N LEU A 327 -4.33 -0.61 3.59
CA LEU A 327 -3.72 -1.94 3.71
C LEU A 327 -2.70 -2.15 2.61
#